data_AF-A0A349E3C4-F1
#
_entry.id   AF-A0A349E3C4-F1
#
_cell.length_a   1.000
_cell.length_b   1.000
_cell.length_c   1.000
_cell.angle_alpha   90.00
_cell.angle_beta   90.00
_cell.angle_gamma   90.00
#
_symmetry.space_group_name_H-M   'P 1'
#
loop_
_entity.id
_entity.type
_entity.pdbx_description
1 polymer ?
#
loop_
_entity_poly.entity_id
_entity_poly.type
_entity_poly.pdbx_seq_one_letter_code
_entity_poly.pdbx_strand_id
1 'polypeptide(L)'
;MIKFILKTVGLVVFITTLSLQIQAANIFVDWQATGANTGNDWSNAYTSLNTAITNANAGDLIYVAQGTYSTNNGFPFILKDGVRLYGGCASAGIIPDPYRAILRNPSNYPTIISSGIGNTAIRINNNLGAGTRLDGFQIRGSSNNGIGIRIFSGTTINVALTVNNCTFNGGGAYGVELFLSSILAHTITPHFINCTFTDLTAGVRFNIGGNIGNASNSIQPKFTKCEFHDLTNSVQMEMSNGSLEPRFEFCRFYDNTGYVITNPGDGVYINNNNVCFCSNTYTYNPVFVNSLFYNNNGIADLLVGVVNQGGDLSLDIINCTLWNNSIETSPSINVRSGSCYSMNNYQGRENILKIQNSILWNNDDVSGTWMSLSRGMEADLEFSLVDATSCADGVNLIQTAALNCDPTNVIFNQSPQFVSTSTSTPNLRLTAFSPARNQGQNTFKPMDIDTDLHGFARIIENTIDMGAYEYCPGGTPCYPKTTIDPSDPDPIGPTPTLSLRQTKQQVMDKHIQITTYPNPVKGTITVKTGHQIKVNTLQLMTIDGKVIKGNVRSHQLDVQNVPKGLYLLKVQTDYGTQVLRVVKE
;
A
#
# COMPACT_ATOMS: atom_id res chain seq x y z
N MET A 1 -29.41 -17.61 -80.39
CA MET A 1 -30.06 -18.18 -79.18
C MET A 1 -29.13 -19.26 -78.63
N ILE A 2 -28.26 -18.95 -77.65
CA ILE A 2 -28.51 -19.00 -76.18
C ILE A 2 -28.65 -20.48 -75.74
N LYS A 3 -27.86 -21.11 -74.85
CA LYS A 3 -26.82 -20.70 -73.86
C LYS A 3 -26.02 -21.97 -73.48
N PHE A 4 -24.70 -21.92 -73.42
CA PHE A 4 -23.88 -22.88 -72.65
C PHE A 4 -23.53 -22.22 -71.31
N ILE A 5 -23.87 -22.87 -70.20
CA ILE A 5 -23.54 -22.43 -68.85
C ILE A 5 -22.24 -23.13 -68.42
N LEU A 6 -21.14 -22.37 -68.35
CA LEU A 6 -19.94 -22.74 -67.58
C LEU A 6 -20.26 -22.58 -66.09
N LYS A 7 -20.09 -23.64 -65.30
CA LYS A 7 -20.01 -23.54 -63.83
C LYS A 7 -18.54 -23.46 -63.44
N THR A 8 -18.11 -22.26 -63.05
CA THR A 8 -16.82 -21.98 -62.44
C THR A 8 -16.84 -22.48 -61.00
N VAL A 9 -15.96 -23.43 -60.65
CA VAL A 9 -15.73 -23.85 -59.26
C VAL A 9 -14.72 -22.88 -58.66
N GLY A 10 -15.18 -22.00 -57.77
CA GLY A 10 -14.32 -21.10 -57.00
C GLY A 10 -13.63 -21.86 -55.86
N LEU A 11 -12.30 -21.89 -55.90
CA LEU A 11 -11.45 -22.35 -54.80
C LEU A 11 -11.50 -21.29 -53.67
N VAL A 12 -12.28 -21.55 -52.62
CA VAL A 12 -12.28 -20.71 -51.41
C VAL A 12 -11.09 -21.11 -50.56
N VAL A 13 -10.03 -20.30 -50.58
CA VAL A 13 -8.89 -20.41 -49.66
C VAL A 13 -9.34 -19.83 -48.31
N PHE A 14 -9.62 -20.70 -47.34
CA PHE A 14 -9.79 -20.32 -45.94
C PHE A 14 -8.41 -19.94 -45.38
N ILE A 15 -8.08 -18.64 -45.35
CA ILE A 15 -6.95 -18.13 -44.55
C ILE A 15 -7.41 -18.17 -43.10
N THR A 16 -7.12 -19.27 -42.40
CA THR A 16 -7.20 -19.30 -40.94
C THR A 16 -6.11 -18.38 -40.42
N THR A 17 -6.48 -17.16 -40.02
CA THR A 17 -5.62 -16.31 -39.21
C THR A 17 -5.37 -17.05 -37.89
N LEU A 18 -4.23 -17.73 -37.78
CA LEU A 18 -3.70 -18.18 -36.50
C LEU A 18 -3.44 -16.90 -35.70
N SER A 19 -4.39 -16.51 -34.85
CA SER A 19 -4.13 -15.55 -33.79
C SER A 19 -3.15 -16.23 -32.84
N LEU A 20 -1.85 -15.89 -32.97
CA LEU A 20 -0.88 -16.15 -31.92
C LEU A 20 -1.45 -15.52 -30.65
N GLN A 21 -1.95 -16.36 -29.74
CA GLN A 21 -2.20 -15.90 -28.39
C GLN A 21 -0.83 -15.54 -27.84
N ILE A 22 -0.55 -14.24 -27.74
CA ILE A 22 0.60 -13.75 -26.96
C ILE A 22 0.24 -14.07 -25.51
N GLN A 23 0.65 -15.25 -25.08
CA GLN A 23 0.64 -15.60 -23.68
C GLN A 23 1.73 -14.76 -23.01
N ALA A 24 1.37 -14.06 -21.94
CA ALA A 24 2.32 -13.34 -21.10
C ALA A 24 3.51 -14.24 -20.77
N ALA A 25 4.73 -13.80 -21.08
CA ALA A 25 5.94 -14.55 -20.77
C ALA A 25 6.32 -14.36 -19.30
N ASN A 26 6.87 -15.41 -18.70
CA ASN A 26 7.56 -15.33 -17.42
C ASN A 26 9.04 -15.10 -17.70
N ILE A 27 9.54 -13.94 -17.28
CA ILE A 27 10.93 -13.53 -17.42
C ILE A 27 11.59 -13.61 -16.04
N PHE A 28 12.75 -14.25 -15.97
CA PHE A 28 13.48 -14.45 -14.72
C PHE A 28 14.75 -13.60 -14.70
N VAL A 29 15.02 -12.99 -13.55
CA VAL A 29 16.19 -12.13 -13.31
C VAL A 29 16.91 -12.60 -12.06
N ASP A 30 18.19 -12.92 -12.20
CA ASP A 30 19.07 -13.30 -11.11
C ASP A 30 20.50 -12.86 -11.45
N TRP A 31 21.02 -11.89 -10.71
CA TRP A 31 22.36 -11.34 -10.95
C TRP A 31 23.48 -12.37 -10.78
N GLN A 32 23.19 -13.52 -10.15
CA GLN A 32 24.13 -14.62 -9.96
C GLN A 32 23.99 -15.73 -10.99
N ALA A 33 23.03 -15.65 -11.92
CA ALA A 33 22.83 -16.68 -12.94
C ALA A 33 24.05 -16.79 -13.87
N THR A 34 24.39 -18.03 -14.25
CA THR A 34 25.56 -18.35 -15.09
C THR A 34 25.21 -18.98 -16.43
N GLY A 35 23.92 -19.16 -16.73
CA GLY A 35 23.45 -19.79 -17.98
C GLY A 35 23.44 -18.84 -19.18
N ALA A 36 22.55 -19.09 -20.13
CA ALA A 36 22.52 -18.41 -21.43
C ALA A 36 22.05 -16.95 -21.41
N ASN A 37 21.64 -16.41 -20.24
CA ASN A 37 21.19 -15.02 -20.07
C ASN A 37 20.02 -14.65 -21.01
N THR A 38 19.02 -15.54 -21.11
CA THR A 38 17.84 -15.40 -21.98
C THR A 38 16.57 -15.01 -21.23
N GLY A 39 16.54 -15.17 -19.90
CA GLY A 39 15.39 -14.87 -19.05
C GLY A 39 14.28 -15.93 -19.05
N ASN A 40 14.45 -17.07 -19.73
CA ASN A 40 13.37 -18.06 -19.92
C ASN A 40 13.12 -18.97 -18.71
N ASP A 41 14.10 -19.12 -17.83
CA ASP A 41 14.05 -19.90 -16.58
C ASP A 41 15.10 -19.35 -15.60
N TRP A 42 15.14 -19.86 -14.36
CA TRP A 42 16.10 -19.43 -13.35
C TRP A 42 17.57 -19.76 -13.70
N SER A 43 17.83 -20.86 -14.41
CA SER A 43 19.20 -21.23 -14.82
C SER A 43 19.73 -20.30 -15.90
N ASN A 44 18.85 -19.83 -16.78
CA ASN A 44 19.14 -18.94 -17.90
C ASN A 44 18.63 -17.51 -17.64
N ALA A 45 18.42 -17.14 -16.38
CA ALA A 45 17.88 -15.85 -15.99
C ALA A 45 18.74 -14.68 -16.51
N TYR A 46 18.12 -13.53 -16.73
CA TYR A 46 18.88 -12.32 -17.01
C TYR A 46 19.71 -11.91 -15.80
N THR A 47 20.98 -11.59 -16.01
CA THR A 47 21.87 -11.07 -14.94
C THR A 47 21.71 -9.55 -14.72
N SER A 48 20.94 -8.89 -15.59
CA SER A 48 20.66 -7.45 -15.56
C SER A 48 19.16 -7.19 -15.60
N LEU A 49 18.65 -6.51 -14.57
CA LEU A 49 17.25 -6.09 -14.51
C LEU A 49 16.89 -5.13 -15.67
N ASN A 50 17.80 -4.24 -16.05
CA ASN A 50 17.56 -3.31 -17.16
C ASN A 50 17.41 -4.07 -18.49
N THR A 51 18.20 -5.14 -18.70
CA THR A 51 18.09 -5.99 -19.89
C THR A 51 16.76 -6.71 -19.94
N ALA A 52 16.31 -7.27 -18.80
CA ALA A 52 15.02 -7.91 -18.68
C ALA A 52 13.85 -6.94 -18.98
N ILE A 53 13.88 -5.75 -18.38
CA ILE A 53 12.88 -4.71 -18.65
C ILE A 53 12.88 -4.32 -20.14
N THR A 54 14.06 -4.10 -20.74
CA THR A 54 14.18 -3.72 -22.16
C THR A 54 13.52 -4.74 -23.09
N ASN A 55 13.73 -6.03 -22.82
CA ASN A 55 13.23 -7.13 -23.66
C ASN A 55 11.78 -7.53 -23.38
N ALA A 56 11.19 -7.11 -22.25
CA ALA A 56 9.81 -7.44 -21.90
C ALA A 56 8.79 -6.68 -22.76
N ASN A 57 7.64 -7.30 -23.02
CA ASN A 57 6.50 -6.72 -23.72
C ASN A 57 5.32 -6.52 -22.77
N ALA A 58 4.38 -5.66 -23.15
CA ALA A 58 3.14 -5.47 -22.39
C ALA A 58 2.45 -6.82 -22.16
N GLY A 59 2.11 -7.10 -20.90
CA GLY A 59 1.56 -8.37 -20.45
C GLY A 59 2.57 -9.26 -19.71
N ASP A 60 3.88 -9.13 -19.97
CA ASP A 60 4.90 -9.99 -19.38
C ASP A 60 5.07 -9.82 -17.87
N LEU A 61 5.51 -10.89 -17.21
CA LEU A 61 5.83 -10.95 -15.78
C LEU A 61 7.35 -11.08 -15.60
N ILE A 62 7.97 -10.17 -14.86
CA ILE A 62 9.39 -10.24 -14.52
C ILE A 62 9.55 -10.62 -13.05
N TYR A 63 10.09 -11.81 -12.78
CA TYR A 63 10.42 -12.31 -11.45
C TYR A 63 11.89 -12.07 -11.14
N VAL A 64 12.17 -11.41 -10.03
CA VAL A 64 13.50 -10.96 -9.67
C VAL A 64 13.95 -11.64 -8.38
N ALA A 65 15.10 -12.32 -8.44
CA ALA A 65 15.76 -12.91 -7.28
C ALA A 65 16.21 -11.84 -6.28
N GLN A 66 16.40 -12.23 -5.03
CA GLN A 66 16.98 -11.38 -3.99
C GLN A 66 18.35 -10.85 -4.42
N GLY A 67 18.71 -9.70 -3.90
CA GLY A 67 19.95 -9.01 -4.24
C GLY A 67 19.72 -7.55 -4.60
N THR A 68 20.81 -6.85 -4.89
CA THR A 68 20.80 -5.43 -5.21
C THR A 68 21.03 -5.22 -6.70
N TYR A 69 20.04 -4.63 -7.35
CA TYR A 69 20.05 -4.27 -8.77
C TYR A 69 20.23 -2.76 -8.85
N SER A 70 21.47 -2.36 -9.09
CA SER A 70 21.83 -0.95 -9.19
C SER A 70 21.69 -0.44 -10.61
N THR A 71 21.42 0.85 -10.75
CA THR A 71 21.58 1.50 -12.04
C THR A 71 23.03 1.48 -12.50
N ASN A 72 23.25 1.36 -13.81
CA ASN A 72 24.58 1.50 -14.39
C ASN A 72 24.80 2.96 -14.82
N ASN A 73 25.99 3.49 -14.54
CA ASN A 73 26.43 4.82 -14.97
C ASN A 73 25.48 5.98 -14.61
N GLY A 74 24.68 5.83 -13.54
CA GLY A 74 23.77 6.86 -13.04
C GLY A 74 22.43 7.00 -13.77
N PHE A 75 22.07 6.07 -14.67
CA PHE A 75 20.80 6.10 -15.41
C PHE A 75 19.67 5.34 -14.69
N PRO A 76 18.53 5.97 -14.33
CA PRO A 76 17.44 5.30 -13.63
C PRO A 76 16.84 4.14 -14.45
N PHE A 77 16.25 3.16 -13.75
CA PHE A 77 15.39 2.17 -14.40
C PHE A 77 14.13 2.86 -14.94
N ILE A 78 13.73 2.50 -16.17
CA ILE A 78 12.52 3.04 -16.83
C ILE A 78 11.51 1.90 -16.96
N LEU A 79 10.34 2.05 -16.35
CA LEU A 79 9.27 1.03 -16.42
C LEU A 79 8.62 1.04 -17.82
N LYS A 80 8.25 -0.13 -18.31
CA LYS A 80 7.50 -0.30 -19.58
C LYS A 80 6.03 -0.52 -19.29
N ASP A 81 5.19 0.08 -20.13
CA ASP A 81 3.75 -0.06 -20.04
C ASP A 81 3.31 -1.53 -20.12
N GLY A 82 2.39 -1.92 -19.23
CA GLY A 82 1.81 -3.25 -19.15
C GLY A 82 2.75 -4.34 -18.61
N VAL A 83 3.99 -4.02 -18.22
CA VAL A 83 4.94 -4.98 -17.65
C VAL A 83 4.79 -5.02 -16.13
N ARG A 84 4.86 -6.22 -15.55
CA ARG A 84 4.68 -6.43 -14.10
C ARG A 84 5.95 -7.02 -13.48
N LEU A 85 6.55 -6.29 -12.55
CA LEU A 85 7.78 -6.65 -11.87
C LEU A 85 7.48 -7.19 -10.47
N TYR A 86 8.16 -8.26 -10.10
CA TYR A 86 7.95 -9.04 -8.89
C TYR A 86 9.31 -9.33 -8.21
N GLY A 87 9.62 -8.62 -7.12
CA GLY A 87 10.80 -8.83 -6.25
C GLY A 87 10.46 -9.61 -4.97
N GLY A 88 11.43 -10.31 -4.36
CA GLY A 88 11.16 -11.22 -3.25
C GLY A 88 11.34 -12.70 -3.57
N CYS A 89 11.97 -13.05 -4.68
CA CYS A 89 12.25 -14.45 -5.01
C CYS A 89 13.58 -14.87 -4.35
N ALA A 90 13.66 -16.05 -3.73
CA ALA A 90 14.91 -16.52 -3.11
C ALA A 90 16.08 -16.64 -4.11
N SER A 91 17.34 -16.60 -3.65
CA SER A 91 18.51 -16.94 -4.50
C SER A 91 18.53 -18.43 -4.87
N ALA A 92 19.33 -18.78 -5.89
CA ALA A 92 19.57 -20.17 -6.26
C ALA A 92 20.04 -21.02 -5.07
N GLY A 93 19.48 -22.23 -4.94
CA GLY A 93 19.84 -23.18 -3.89
C GLY A 93 19.12 -23.03 -2.54
N ILE A 94 18.41 -21.93 -2.28
CA ILE A 94 17.60 -21.77 -1.06
C ILE A 94 16.25 -22.51 -1.21
N ILE A 95 15.59 -22.30 -2.35
CA ILE A 95 14.33 -22.94 -2.73
C ILE A 95 14.53 -23.54 -4.14
N PRO A 96 13.99 -24.73 -4.45
CA PRO A 96 14.06 -25.26 -5.81
C PRO A 96 13.41 -24.31 -6.83
N ASP A 97 14.06 -24.15 -7.98
CA ASP A 97 13.72 -23.16 -9.00
C ASP A 97 12.22 -23.06 -9.36
N PRO A 98 11.47 -24.16 -9.55
CA PRO A 98 10.04 -24.08 -9.86
C PRO A 98 9.18 -23.34 -8.83
N TYR A 99 9.66 -23.20 -7.58
CA TYR A 99 8.90 -22.61 -6.48
C TYR A 99 9.34 -21.19 -6.11
N ARG A 100 10.50 -20.71 -6.56
CA ARG A 100 11.06 -19.39 -6.17
C ARG A 100 10.10 -18.23 -6.48
N ALA A 101 9.38 -18.29 -7.60
CA ALA A 101 8.41 -17.27 -8.01
C ALA A 101 7.04 -17.38 -7.29
N ILE A 102 6.65 -18.58 -6.86
CA ILE A 102 5.35 -18.83 -6.20
C ILE A 102 5.47 -18.58 -4.69
N LEU A 103 6.61 -18.91 -4.10
CA LEU A 103 6.92 -18.74 -2.68
C LEU A 103 7.69 -17.43 -2.41
N ARG A 104 7.41 -16.39 -3.20
CA ARG A 104 7.96 -15.04 -2.99
C ARG A 104 7.73 -14.59 -1.55
N ASN A 105 8.76 -14.01 -0.96
CA ASN A 105 8.68 -13.39 0.36
C ASN A 105 9.61 -12.18 0.38
N PRO A 106 9.09 -10.97 0.08
CA PRO A 106 9.89 -9.75 0.03
C PRO A 106 10.64 -9.43 1.34
N SER A 107 10.11 -9.86 2.49
CA SER A 107 10.75 -9.66 3.79
C SER A 107 11.97 -10.58 3.99
N ASN A 108 11.86 -11.86 3.59
CA ASN A 108 12.95 -12.84 3.77
C ASN A 108 13.95 -12.85 2.60
N TYR A 109 13.53 -12.44 1.41
CA TYR A 109 14.32 -12.49 0.18
C TYR A 109 14.39 -11.12 -0.49
N PRO A 110 14.95 -10.09 0.16
CA PRO A 110 14.85 -8.72 -0.29
C PRO A 110 15.46 -8.53 -1.70
N THR A 111 14.65 -7.99 -2.60
CA THR A 111 15.09 -7.51 -3.91
C THR A 111 15.17 -5.98 -3.85
N ILE A 112 16.38 -5.44 -3.96
CA ILE A 112 16.66 -4.02 -3.79
C ILE A 112 16.92 -3.39 -5.15
N ILE A 113 16.14 -2.37 -5.52
CA ILE A 113 16.43 -1.48 -6.64
C ILE A 113 17.15 -0.25 -6.08
N SER A 114 18.38 -0.02 -6.53
CA SER A 114 19.22 1.09 -6.05
C SER A 114 19.63 2.00 -7.19
N SER A 115 19.72 3.31 -6.92
CA SER A 115 20.23 4.27 -7.89
C SER A 115 21.74 4.16 -8.12
N GLY A 116 22.51 3.44 -7.30
CA GLY A 116 23.95 3.27 -7.47
C GLY A 116 24.73 4.58 -7.39
N ILE A 117 24.98 5.22 -8.55
CA ILE A 117 25.73 6.48 -8.70
C ILE A 117 24.79 7.68 -9.02
N GLY A 118 23.53 7.42 -9.40
CA GLY A 118 22.55 8.46 -9.74
C GLY A 118 21.66 8.86 -8.56
N ASN A 119 20.91 9.96 -8.69
CA ASN A 119 19.96 10.37 -7.65
C ASN A 119 18.68 9.55 -7.66
N THR A 120 18.18 9.17 -8.84
CA THR A 120 16.89 8.49 -8.98
C THR A 120 17.07 7.01 -9.25
N ALA A 121 16.36 6.14 -8.53
CA ALA A 121 16.39 4.70 -8.79
C ALA A 121 15.49 4.31 -9.97
N ILE A 122 14.24 4.77 -9.97
CA ILE A 122 13.24 4.53 -11.02
C ILE A 122 12.72 5.86 -11.54
N ARG A 123 12.69 6.04 -12.87
CA ARG A 123 12.09 7.21 -13.52
C ARG A 123 10.92 6.79 -14.38
N ILE A 124 9.84 7.56 -14.29
CA ILE A 124 8.64 7.43 -15.12
C ILE A 124 8.53 8.70 -15.95
N ASN A 125 8.73 8.57 -17.25
CA ASN A 125 8.69 9.65 -18.25
C ASN A 125 7.91 9.24 -19.51
N ASN A 126 7.04 8.26 -19.37
CA ASN A 126 6.23 7.64 -20.41
C ASN A 126 4.84 7.29 -19.86
N ASN A 127 3.92 6.95 -20.77
CA ASN A 127 2.60 6.43 -20.38
C ASN A 127 2.76 5.06 -19.72
N LEU A 128 2.06 4.85 -18.61
CA LEU A 128 1.92 3.57 -17.92
C LEU A 128 0.44 3.36 -17.60
N GLY A 129 -0.20 2.38 -18.22
CA GLY A 129 -1.56 1.98 -17.91
C GLY A 129 -1.66 1.09 -16.67
N ALA A 130 -2.89 0.82 -16.25
CA ALA A 130 -3.23 0.01 -15.07
C ALA A 130 -2.70 -1.44 -15.09
N GLY A 131 -2.25 -1.93 -16.24
CA GLY A 131 -1.57 -3.23 -16.35
C GLY A 131 -0.13 -3.24 -15.83
N THR A 132 0.47 -2.06 -15.57
CA THR A 132 1.85 -1.93 -15.08
C THR A 132 1.91 -2.10 -13.56
N ARG A 133 2.84 -2.93 -13.07
CA ARG A 133 2.96 -3.20 -11.63
C ARG A 133 4.41 -3.29 -11.16
N LEU A 134 4.66 -2.81 -9.95
CA LEU A 134 5.87 -3.08 -9.17
C LEU A 134 5.48 -3.72 -7.84
N ASP A 135 6.01 -4.90 -7.50
CA ASP A 135 5.57 -5.65 -6.33
C ASP A 135 6.72 -6.29 -5.55
N GLY A 136 6.85 -5.96 -4.26
CA GLY A 136 7.78 -6.65 -3.36
C GLY A 136 9.24 -6.20 -3.47
N PHE A 137 9.48 -4.90 -3.74
CA PHE A 137 10.82 -4.34 -3.86
C PHE A 137 11.16 -3.42 -2.71
N GLN A 138 12.42 -3.43 -2.29
CA GLN A 138 12.99 -2.29 -1.58
C GLN A 138 13.56 -1.32 -2.62
N ILE A 139 13.24 -0.04 -2.51
CA ILE A 139 13.60 0.99 -3.50
C ILE A 139 14.40 2.07 -2.78
N ARG A 140 15.65 2.27 -3.23
CA ARG A 140 16.61 3.16 -2.58
C ARG A 140 17.15 4.18 -3.58
N GLY A 141 16.91 5.45 -3.28
CA GLY A 141 17.67 6.55 -3.89
C GLY A 141 19.10 6.59 -3.34
N SER A 142 19.95 7.47 -3.89
CA SER A 142 21.28 7.72 -3.32
C SER A 142 21.19 8.47 -1.98
N SER A 143 22.24 8.40 -1.18
CA SER A 143 22.36 9.27 0.00
C SER A 143 22.33 10.74 -0.42
N ASN A 144 21.61 11.59 0.32
CA ASN A 144 21.51 13.05 0.12
C ASN A 144 21.03 13.46 -1.29
N ASN A 145 19.72 13.69 -1.44
CA ASN A 145 18.98 13.98 -2.70
C ASN A 145 18.53 12.75 -3.51
N GLY A 146 18.67 11.55 -2.96
CA GLY A 146 18.16 10.34 -3.61
C GLY A 146 16.65 10.30 -3.70
N ILE A 147 16.13 9.74 -4.79
CA ILE A 147 14.71 9.54 -5.03
C ILE A 147 14.47 8.10 -5.42
N GLY A 148 13.52 7.44 -4.75
CA GLY A 148 13.11 6.09 -5.12
C GLY A 148 12.45 6.07 -6.50
N ILE A 149 11.26 6.65 -6.61
CA ILE A 149 10.54 6.83 -7.89
C ILE A 149 10.37 8.31 -8.18
N ARG A 150 10.83 8.76 -9.36
CA ARG A 150 10.56 10.10 -9.88
C ARG A 150 9.63 10.03 -11.09
N ILE A 151 8.48 10.68 -11.02
CA ILE A 151 7.62 10.94 -12.17
C ILE A 151 7.96 12.32 -12.70
N PHE A 152 8.47 12.37 -13.93
CA PHE A 152 8.92 13.59 -14.59
C PHE A 152 8.84 13.41 -16.09
N SER A 153 8.18 14.34 -16.79
CA SER A 153 8.10 14.30 -18.25
C SER A 153 8.09 15.70 -18.87
N GLY A 154 8.75 15.83 -20.02
CA GLY A 154 8.62 17.00 -20.90
C GLY A 154 7.48 16.87 -21.92
N THR A 155 6.73 15.77 -21.89
CA THR A 155 5.56 15.49 -22.75
C THR A 155 4.35 15.07 -21.93
N THR A 156 3.14 15.19 -22.48
CA THR A 156 1.93 14.66 -21.84
C THR A 156 2.10 13.18 -21.53
N ILE A 157 1.79 12.82 -20.28
CA ILE A 157 1.84 11.44 -19.79
C ILE A 157 0.58 11.11 -19.01
N ASN A 158 0.15 9.86 -19.15
CA ASN A 158 -0.91 9.22 -18.38
C ASN A 158 -0.30 8.08 -17.58
N VAL A 159 -0.39 8.14 -16.25
CA VAL A 159 0.23 7.16 -15.35
C VAL A 159 -0.82 6.59 -14.41
N ALA A 160 -1.05 5.29 -14.49
CA ALA A 160 -1.94 4.49 -13.63
C ALA A 160 -1.18 3.28 -13.04
N LEU A 161 0.08 3.49 -12.65
CA LEU A 161 0.97 2.46 -12.10
C LEU A 161 0.44 1.94 -10.76
N THR A 162 0.48 0.62 -10.55
CA THR A 162 0.28 0.00 -9.24
C THR A 162 1.62 -0.36 -8.57
N VAL A 163 1.86 0.09 -7.34
CA VAL A 163 3.06 -0.22 -6.55
C VAL A 163 2.65 -0.89 -5.24
N ASN A 164 3.04 -2.15 -5.05
CA ASN A 164 2.54 -2.99 -3.97
C ASN A 164 3.65 -3.59 -3.12
N ASN A 165 3.46 -3.67 -1.80
CA ASN A 165 4.38 -4.37 -0.90
C ASN A 165 5.83 -3.87 -1.05
N CYS A 166 6.02 -2.58 -1.34
CA CYS A 166 7.33 -2.00 -1.57
C CYS A 166 7.76 -1.18 -0.35
N THR A 167 9.06 -1.17 -0.08
CA THR A 167 9.66 -0.34 0.97
C THR A 167 10.55 0.71 0.32
N PHE A 168 10.31 1.98 0.64
CA PHE A 168 11.14 3.11 0.24
C PHE A 168 12.02 3.51 1.42
N ASN A 169 13.34 3.36 1.29
CA ASN A 169 14.27 3.63 2.38
C ASN A 169 15.68 4.06 1.92
N GLY A 170 16.57 4.35 2.87
CA GLY A 170 18.01 4.49 2.64
C GLY A 170 18.57 5.91 2.71
N GLY A 171 17.95 6.83 3.45
CA GLY A 171 18.49 8.19 3.69
C GLY A 171 18.44 9.12 2.47
N GLY A 172 17.60 8.79 1.49
CA GLY A 172 17.33 9.65 0.33
C GLY A 172 16.46 10.86 0.70
N ALA A 173 16.32 11.80 -0.24
CA ALA A 173 15.39 12.92 -0.06
C ALA A 173 13.93 12.45 -0.11
N TYR A 174 13.54 11.70 -1.14
CA TYR A 174 12.14 11.32 -1.37
C TYR A 174 11.97 9.85 -1.69
N GLY A 175 10.97 9.19 -1.11
CA GLY A 175 10.56 7.85 -1.56
C GLY A 175 9.95 7.93 -2.95
N VAL A 176 8.97 8.83 -3.10
CA VAL A 176 8.35 9.16 -4.38
C VAL A 176 8.35 10.67 -4.58
N GLU A 177 8.74 11.13 -5.77
CA GLU A 177 8.58 12.52 -6.18
C GLU A 177 7.79 12.58 -7.50
N LEU A 178 6.72 13.36 -7.51
CA LEU A 178 6.08 13.84 -8.73
C LEU A 178 6.49 15.29 -8.96
N PHE A 179 7.28 15.52 -10.01
CA PHE A 179 7.75 16.86 -10.36
C PHE A 179 7.23 17.23 -11.75
N LEU A 180 6.25 18.12 -11.81
CA LEU A 180 5.64 18.60 -13.06
C LEU A 180 5.79 20.12 -13.16
N SER A 181 6.69 20.57 -14.02
CA SER A 181 6.84 21.99 -14.39
C SER A 181 6.64 22.12 -15.90
N SER A 182 5.38 22.11 -16.34
CA SER A 182 4.99 21.90 -17.74
C SER A 182 3.73 22.69 -18.10
N ILE A 183 3.66 23.18 -19.35
CA ILE A 183 2.42 23.72 -19.95
C ILE A 183 1.50 22.65 -20.51
N LEU A 184 1.87 21.37 -20.41
CA LEU A 184 1.08 20.26 -20.94
C LEU A 184 0.16 19.71 -19.86
N ALA A 185 -0.99 19.19 -20.27
CA ALA A 185 -1.91 18.50 -19.37
C ALA A 185 -1.42 17.06 -19.14
N HIS A 186 -1.43 16.63 -17.88
CA HIS A 186 -1.06 15.29 -17.43
C HIS A 186 -2.20 14.66 -16.62
N THR A 187 -2.36 13.34 -16.71
CA THR A 187 -3.28 12.56 -15.87
C THR A 187 -2.49 11.53 -15.06
N ILE A 188 -2.35 11.73 -13.75
CA ILE A 188 -1.47 10.92 -12.90
C ILE A 188 -2.27 10.34 -11.74
N THR A 189 -2.52 9.03 -11.78
CA THR A 189 -3.35 8.24 -10.85
C THR A 189 -2.64 6.96 -10.36
N PRO A 190 -1.36 7.02 -9.90
CA PRO A 190 -0.71 5.83 -9.38
C PRO A 190 -1.37 5.36 -8.07
N HIS A 191 -1.38 4.05 -7.82
CA HIS A 191 -1.90 3.44 -6.61
C HIS A 191 -0.79 2.71 -5.85
N PHE A 192 -0.50 3.18 -4.65
CA PHE A 192 0.42 2.56 -3.71
C PHE A 192 -0.38 1.74 -2.69
N ILE A 193 -0.06 0.45 -2.55
CA ILE A 193 -0.78 -0.47 -1.67
C ILE A 193 0.21 -1.19 -0.75
N ASN A 194 -0.01 -1.11 0.56
CA ASN A 194 0.84 -1.81 1.53
C ASN A 194 2.33 -1.46 1.34
N CYS A 195 2.62 -0.18 1.15
CA CYS A 195 3.98 0.32 0.98
C CYS A 195 4.46 1.02 2.26
N THR A 196 5.73 0.88 2.57
CA THR A 196 6.37 1.51 3.74
C THR A 196 7.36 2.57 3.27
N PHE A 197 7.30 3.76 3.86
CA PHE A 197 8.23 4.87 3.66
C PHE A 197 8.94 5.14 4.98
N THR A 198 10.26 4.94 5.01
CA THR A 198 11.05 5.05 6.25
C THR A 198 12.47 5.52 5.99
N ASP A 199 13.07 6.22 6.96
CA ASP A 199 14.44 6.73 6.87
C ASP A 199 14.67 7.65 5.65
N LEU A 200 13.79 8.62 5.43
CA LEU A 200 13.87 9.59 4.32
C LEU A 200 13.65 11.02 4.81
N THR A 201 14.12 12.02 4.08
CA THR A 201 13.76 13.42 4.36
C THR A 201 12.26 13.63 4.19
N ALA A 202 11.67 13.14 3.11
CA ALA A 202 10.23 12.99 3.03
C ALA A 202 9.79 11.69 2.36
N GLY A 203 8.63 11.17 2.77
CA GLY A 203 8.06 9.97 2.16
C GLY A 203 7.68 10.24 0.71
N VAL A 204 6.80 11.22 0.51
CA VAL A 204 6.27 11.60 -0.81
C VAL A 204 6.31 13.10 -1.00
N ARG A 205 6.74 13.54 -2.20
CA ARG A 205 6.67 14.94 -2.63
C ARG A 205 5.88 15.10 -3.92
N PHE A 206 4.90 15.99 -3.90
CA PHE A 206 4.17 16.47 -5.06
C PHE A 206 4.59 17.92 -5.31
N ASN A 207 5.27 18.18 -6.41
CA ASN A 207 5.63 19.52 -6.85
C ASN A 207 4.97 19.76 -8.21
N ILE A 208 3.75 20.32 -8.16
CA ILE A 208 2.88 20.52 -9.31
C ILE A 208 2.87 21.99 -9.68
N GLY A 209 3.85 22.37 -10.48
CA GLY A 209 3.96 23.69 -11.05
C GLY A 209 4.99 24.53 -10.34
N GLY A 210 6.25 24.37 -10.77
CA GLY A 210 7.24 25.44 -10.68
C GLY A 210 6.77 26.70 -11.45
N ASN A 211 7.68 27.46 -12.06
CA ASN A 211 7.31 28.71 -12.76
C ASN A 211 6.26 28.53 -13.89
N ILE A 212 5.99 27.29 -14.31
CA ILE A 212 5.13 26.92 -15.43
C ILE A 212 4.22 25.75 -15.00
N GLY A 213 2.90 25.96 -14.98
CA GLY A 213 1.89 24.94 -14.64
C GLY A 213 0.66 24.99 -15.57
N ASN A 214 -0.04 23.86 -15.71
CA ASN A 214 -1.23 23.72 -16.57
C ASN A 214 -2.49 23.45 -15.72
N ALA A 215 -3.56 24.22 -15.98
CA ALA A 215 -4.84 24.14 -15.25
C ALA A 215 -5.65 22.84 -15.50
N SER A 216 -5.31 22.09 -16.55
CA SER A 216 -5.94 20.82 -16.93
C SER A 216 -5.15 19.60 -16.42
N ASN A 217 -4.15 19.79 -15.56
CA ASN A 217 -3.53 18.67 -14.84
C ASN A 217 -4.55 18.02 -13.90
N SER A 218 -4.62 16.69 -13.92
CA SER A 218 -5.43 15.87 -13.03
C SER A 218 -4.52 14.88 -12.30
N ILE A 219 -4.22 15.16 -11.03
CA ILE A 219 -3.26 14.42 -10.22
C ILE A 219 -3.98 13.83 -9.02
N GLN A 220 -4.29 12.53 -9.08
CA GLN A 220 -5.11 11.80 -8.09
C GLN A 220 -4.40 10.50 -7.65
N PRO A 221 -3.21 10.58 -7.03
CA PRO A 221 -2.52 9.41 -6.51
C PRO A 221 -3.25 8.85 -5.28
N LYS A 222 -3.29 7.53 -5.15
CA LYS A 222 -3.93 6.84 -4.03
C LYS A 222 -2.92 6.04 -3.23
N PHE A 223 -3.04 6.09 -1.91
CA PHE A 223 -2.25 5.31 -0.96
C PHE A 223 -3.22 4.53 -0.09
N THR A 224 -3.06 3.21 -0.05
CA THR A 224 -3.94 2.33 0.71
C THR A 224 -3.09 1.43 1.61
N LYS A 225 -3.33 1.48 2.92
CA LYS A 225 -2.58 0.70 3.90
C LYS A 225 -1.07 0.97 3.86
N CYS A 226 -0.68 2.21 3.58
CA CYS A 226 0.71 2.60 3.55
C CYS A 226 1.17 3.11 4.91
N GLU A 227 2.45 2.95 5.20
CA GLU A 227 3.08 3.35 6.45
C GLU A 227 4.15 4.40 6.17
N PHE A 228 4.17 5.46 6.97
CA PHE A 228 5.07 6.59 6.86
C PHE A 228 5.66 6.86 8.24
N HIS A 229 6.92 6.48 8.46
CA HIS A 229 7.53 6.61 9.77
C HIS A 229 9.02 6.89 9.71
N ASP A 230 9.59 7.44 10.78
CA ASP A 230 11.00 7.83 10.82
C ASP A 230 11.39 8.79 9.66
N LEU A 231 10.49 9.69 9.28
CA LEU A 231 10.69 10.70 8.22
C LEU A 231 10.91 12.09 8.82
N THR A 232 11.56 12.98 8.07
CA THR A 232 11.53 14.42 8.41
C THR A 232 10.18 15.04 8.08
N ASN A 233 9.50 14.64 7.00
CA ASN A 233 8.11 14.98 6.72
C ASN A 233 7.43 13.80 6.01
N SER A 234 6.15 13.52 6.25
CA SER A 234 5.52 12.38 5.54
C SER A 234 5.18 12.73 4.10
N VAL A 235 4.45 13.83 3.90
CA VAL A 235 3.94 14.26 2.60
C VAL A 235 4.22 15.74 2.40
N GLN A 236 4.81 16.09 1.25
CA GLN A 236 5.10 17.46 0.83
C GLN A 236 4.32 17.79 -0.45
N MET A 237 3.63 18.94 -0.49
CA MET A 237 2.69 19.24 -1.57
C MET A 237 2.72 20.72 -1.99
N GLU A 238 3.38 21.03 -3.09
CA GLU A 238 3.37 22.36 -3.70
C GLU A 238 2.52 22.35 -4.96
N MET A 239 1.67 23.36 -5.16
CA MET A 239 0.86 23.48 -6.36
C MET A 239 0.70 24.93 -6.82
N SER A 240 0.89 25.18 -8.13
CA SER A 240 0.60 26.47 -8.74
C SER A 240 -0.54 26.50 -9.76
N ASN A 241 -1.03 25.34 -10.23
CA ASN A 241 -2.21 25.27 -11.11
C ASN A 241 -2.74 23.83 -11.25
N GLY A 242 -4.02 23.68 -11.63
CA GLY A 242 -4.66 22.41 -11.93
C GLY A 242 -5.28 21.71 -10.72
N SER A 243 -5.35 20.38 -10.78
CA SER A 243 -5.88 19.53 -9.72
C SER A 243 -4.81 18.64 -9.09
N LEU A 244 -4.73 18.66 -7.75
CA LEU A 244 -3.94 17.78 -6.90
C LEU A 244 -4.79 17.25 -5.75
N GLU A 245 -5.19 15.99 -5.84
CA GLU A 245 -6.18 15.34 -4.97
C GLU A 245 -5.65 13.98 -4.49
N PRO A 246 -4.54 13.92 -3.71
CA PRO A 246 -4.04 12.66 -3.20
C PRO A 246 -4.98 12.11 -2.12
N ARG A 247 -5.21 10.80 -2.14
CA ARG A 247 -6.05 10.11 -1.15
C ARG A 247 -5.27 9.06 -0.36
N PHE A 248 -5.34 9.14 0.96
CA PHE A 248 -4.68 8.23 1.90
C PHE A 248 -5.76 7.48 2.70
N GLU A 249 -5.85 6.17 2.50
CA GLU A 249 -6.85 5.32 3.11
C GLU A 249 -6.17 4.24 3.96
N PHE A 250 -6.61 4.07 5.19
CA PHE A 250 -6.06 3.05 6.09
C PHE A 250 -4.55 3.20 6.32
N CYS A 251 -4.02 4.42 6.19
CA CYS A 251 -2.58 4.67 6.31
C CYS A 251 -2.20 4.96 7.76
N ARG A 252 -0.93 4.73 8.08
CA ARG A 252 -0.33 5.07 9.37
C ARG A 252 0.82 6.05 9.17
N PHE A 253 0.79 7.15 9.91
CA PHE A 253 1.82 8.19 9.94
C PHE A 253 2.33 8.28 11.37
N TYR A 254 3.59 7.89 11.61
CA TYR A 254 4.06 7.84 12.98
C TYR A 254 5.55 8.04 13.19
N ASP A 255 5.92 8.49 14.39
CA ASP A 255 7.31 8.69 14.78
C ASP A 255 8.09 9.57 13.78
N ASN A 256 7.41 10.52 13.13
CA ASN A 256 8.03 11.44 12.18
C ASN A 256 8.51 12.71 12.89
N THR A 257 9.70 13.16 12.53
CA THR A 257 10.34 14.36 13.10
C THR A 257 9.84 15.68 12.50
N GLY A 258 8.81 15.64 11.66
CA GLY A 258 8.11 16.84 11.18
C GLY A 258 6.64 16.54 10.93
N TYR A 259 6.01 17.36 10.08
CA TYR A 259 4.56 17.31 9.88
C TYR A 259 4.16 16.13 8.99
N VAL A 260 2.96 15.60 9.21
CA VAL A 260 2.38 14.59 8.32
C VAL A 260 2.13 15.17 6.93
N ILE A 261 1.58 16.37 6.84
CA ILE A 261 1.45 17.11 5.58
C ILE A 261 2.03 18.50 5.69
N THR A 262 2.82 18.89 4.69
CA THR A 262 3.37 20.24 4.59
C THR A 262 3.48 20.67 3.13
N ASN A 263 3.64 21.95 2.88
CA ASN A 263 3.93 22.50 1.56
C ASN A 263 5.11 23.48 1.62
N PRO A 264 6.34 22.96 1.71
CA PRO A 264 7.52 23.80 1.92
C PRO A 264 7.71 24.76 0.74
N GLY A 265 8.11 26.01 1.02
CA GLY A 265 8.32 27.04 0.00
C GLY A 265 7.11 27.94 -0.23
N ASP A 266 6.62 28.03 -1.47
CA ASP A 266 5.55 28.97 -1.88
C ASP A 266 4.14 28.43 -1.58
N GLY A 267 4.02 27.18 -1.15
CA GLY A 267 2.77 26.55 -0.72
C GLY A 267 1.81 26.24 -1.88
N VAL A 268 0.55 26.63 -1.74
CA VAL A 268 -0.40 26.72 -2.86
C VAL A 268 -0.41 28.16 -3.35
N TYR A 269 0.09 28.41 -4.56
CA TYR A 269 0.36 29.77 -5.04
C TYR A 269 -0.05 29.99 -6.50
N ILE A 270 0.09 31.23 -7.00
CA ILE A 270 -0.05 31.57 -8.43
C ILE A 270 1.29 32.17 -8.87
N ASN A 271 1.72 31.87 -10.09
CA ASN A 271 2.97 32.39 -10.67
C ASN A 271 2.92 33.87 -11.10
N ASN A 272 1.83 34.58 -10.82
CA ASN A 272 1.61 35.99 -11.14
C ASN A 272 1.20 36.76 -9.88
N ASN A 273 2.16 37.47 -9.28
CA ASN A 273 2.00 38.23 -8.03
C ASN A 273 0.95 39.35 -8.06
N ASN A 274 0.34 39.63 -9.21
CA ASN A 274 -0.61 40.73 -9.42
C ASN A 274 -2.07 40.27 -9.61
N VAL A 275 -2.36 38.96 -9.64
CA VAL A 275 -3.72 38.45 -9.82
C VAL A 275 -4.05 37.49 -8.67
N CYS A 276 -4.92 37.93 -7.78
CA CYS A 276 -5.25 37.19 -6.55
C CYS A 276 -6.53 36.36 -6.65
N PHE A 277 -7.28 36.56 -7.73
CA PHE A 277 -8.53 35.90 -8.04
C PHE A 277 -8.30 35.05 -9.29
N CYS A 278 -8.29 33.73 -9.14
CA CYS A 278 -8.08 32.83 -10.27
C CYS A 278 -9.39 32.52 -10.99
N SER A 279 -9.44 32.68 -12.31
CA SER A 279 -10.58 32.29 -13.16
C SER A 279 -10.60 30.79 -13.50
N ASN A 280 -9.69 30.00 -12.95
CA ASN A 280 -9.49 28.58 -13.29
C ASN A 280 -9.88 27.71 -12.08
N THR A 281 -10.30 26.47 -12.32
CA THR A 281 -10.61 25.48 -11.28
C THR A 281 -9.33 25.01 -10.58
N TYR A 282 -8.93 25.67 -9.49
CA TYR A 282 -7.86 25.22 -8.61
C TYR A 282 -8.42 24.19 -7.65
N THR A 283 -7.98 22.93 -7.78
CA THR A 283 -8.41 21.86 -6.85
C THR A 283 -7.19 21.33 -6.12
N TYR A 284 -7.10 21.62 -4.83
CA TYR A 284 -6.11 21.08 -3.91
C TYR A 284 -6.88 20.42 -2.79
N ASN A 285 -7.06 19.10 -2.89
CA ASN A 285 -7.86 18.33 -1.95
C ASN A 285 -7.15 17.05 -1.50
N PRO A 286 -6.10 17.16 -0.66
CA PRO A 286 -5.59 16.00 0.07
C PRO A 286 -6.65 15.45 1.04
N VAL A 287 -6.91 14.15 0.95
CA VAL A 287 -7.90 13.47 1.81
C VAL A 287 -7.25 12.33 2.59
N PHE A 288 -7.38 12.35 3.90
CA PHE A 288 -7.02 11.27 4.81
C PHE A 288 -8.28 10.62 5.35
N VAL A 289 -8.44 9.32 5.08
CA VAL A 289 -9.62 8.57 5.51
C VAL A 289 -9.20 7.37 6.34
N ASN A 290 -9.85 7.19 7.48
CA ASN A 290 -9.70 5.99 8.29
C ASN A 290 -8.22 5.69 8.62
N SER A 291 -7.47 6.74 8.93
CA SER A 291 -6.01 6.70 9.05
C SER A 291 -5.56 7.11 10.45
N LEU A 292 -4.34 6.73 10.81
CA LEU A 292 -3.77 6.91 12.15
C LEU A 292 -2.53 7.81 12.10
N PHE A 293 -2.48 8.76 13.03
CA PHE A 293 -1.42 9.76 13.15
C PHE A 293 -0.94 9.72 14.60
N TYR A 294 0.30 9.30 14.86
CA TYR A 294 0.82 9.34 16.23
C TYR A 294 2.30 9.64 16.36
N ASN A 295 2.70 10.32 17.45
CA ASN A 295 4.10 10.68 17.73
C ASN A 295 4.79 11.44 16.58
N ASN A 296 4.04 12.20 15.80
CA ASN A 296 4.63 13.09 14.80
C ASN A 296 4.90 14.46 15.43
N ASN A 297 5.88 15.21 14.94
CA ASN A 297 6.08 16.59 15.41
C ASN A 297 4.94 17.55 14.97
N GLY A 298 4.03 17.11 14.10
CA GLY A 298 2.83 17.86 13.78
C GLY A 298 1.95 17.13 12.77
N ILE A 299 0.75 17.66 12.56
CA ILE A 299 -0.24 17.11 11.64
C ILE A 299 -0.14 17.84 10.29
N ALA A 300 -0.30 19.17 10.29
CA ALA A 300 -0.30 19.98 9.08
C ALA A 300 0.42 21.32 9.27
N ASP A 301 1.35 21.68 8.37
CA ASP A 301 1.84 23.06 8.21
C ASP A 301 1.67 23.50 6.76
N LEU A 302 0.65 24.32 6.52
CA LEU A 302 0.17 24.68 5.20
C LEU A 302 0.28 26.19 4.97
N LEU A 303 0.81 26.58 3.82
CA LEU A 303 0.77 27.93 3.29
C LEU A 303 -0.21 28.01 2.11
N VAL A 304 -1.24 28.83 2.24
CA VAL A 304 -2.26 29.05 1.21
C VAL A 304 -2.17 30.47 0.69
N GLY A 305 -1.63 30.62 -0.51
CA GLY A 305 -1.38 31.89 -1.18
C GLY A 305 -2.44 32.29 -2.19
N VAL A 306 -3.55 31.55 -2.34
CA VAL A 306 -4.57 31.78 -3.37
C VAL A 306 -5.98 31.90 -2.78
N VAL A 307 -6.82 32.73 -3.37
CA VAL A 307 -8.27 32.77 -3.08
C VAL A 307 -8.98 31.94 -4.13
N ASN A 308 -9.75 30.94 -3.70
CA ASN A 308 -10.43 30.01 -4.58
C ASN A 308 -11.69 30.66 -5.19
N GLN A 309 -11.89 30.53 -6.50
CA GLN A 309 -13.10 31.02 -7.19
C GLN A 309 -13.79 29.91 -8.01
N GLY A 310 -13.95 28.72 -7.41
CA GLY A 310 -14.82 27.67 -7.96
C GLY A 310 -14.23 26.26 -8.04
N GLY A 311 -13.05 26.00 -7.46
CA GLY A 311 -12.55 24.64 -7.21
C GLY A 311 -12.74 24.22 -5.74
N ASP A 312 -11.98 23.22 -5.28
CA ASP A 312 -11.94 22.80 -3.86
C ASP A 312 -10.52 22.98 -3.32
N LEU A 313 -10.39 23.73 -2.23
CA LEU A 313 -9.12 24.03 -1.59
C LEU A 313 -9.25 23.63 -0.13
N SER A 314 -9.08 22.34 0.16
CA SER A 314 -9.31 21.82 1.51
C SER A 314 -8.43 20.60 1.81
N LEU A 315 -8.00 20.47 3.06
CA LEU A 315 -7.47 19.25 3.63
C LEU A 315 -8.61 18.55 4.38
N ASP A 316 -8.97 17.35 3.97
CA ASP A 316 -10.05 16.60 4.60
C ASP A 316 -9.49 15.44 5.45
N ILE A 317 -9.85 15.41 6.73
CA ILE A 317 -9.47 14.39 7.71
C ILE A 317 -10.76 13.74 8.21
N ILE A 318 -11.00 12.51 7.78
CA ILE A 318 -12.29 11.82 7.97
C ILE A 318 -12.07 10.47 8.64
N ASN A 319 -12.79 10.20 9.73
CA ASN A 319 -12.69 8.94 10.47
C ASN A 319 -11.25 8.65 10.95
N CYS A 320 -10.46 9.65 11.33
CA CYS A 320 -9.06 9.49 11.68
C CYS A 320 -8.82 9.60 13.18
N THR A 321 -7.76 8.94 13.68
CA THR A 321 -7.29 9.13 15.06
C THR A 321 -5.92 9.80 15.01
N LEU A 322 -5.83 10.97 15.66
CA LEU A 322 -4.65 11.82 15.73
C LEU A 322 -4.27 11.99 17.19
N TRP A 323 -3.23 11.29 17.62
CA TRP A 323 -2.80 11.25 19.02
C TRP A 323 -1.31 11.58 19.19
N ASN A 324 -0.97 12.48 20.11
CA ASN A 324 0.43 12.79 20.41
C ASN A 324 1.22 13.34 19.21
N ASN A 325 0.63 14.24 18.43
CA ASN A 325 1.25 14.85 17.24
C ASN A 325 1.69 16.30 17.49
N SER A 326 2.55 16.55 18.48
CA SER A 326 2.95 17.89 18.87
C SER A 326 4.45 18.14 18.73
N ILE A 327 4.79 19.40 18.51
CA ILE A 327 6.14 19.95 18.64
C ILE A 327 6.09 21.06 19.69
N GLU A 328 7.19 21.26 20.41
CA GLU A 328 7.22 22.21 21.53
C GLU A 328 6.99 23.68 21.12
N THR A 329 7.17 24.03 19.84
CA THR A 329 7.30 25.43 19.40
C THR A 329 6.25 25.88 18.40
N SER A 330 5.32 25.01 18.00
CA SER A 330 4.29 25.34 17.00
C SER A 330 3.07 24.46 17.15
N PRO A 331 1.87 24.97 16.80
CA PRO A 331 0.64 24.19 16.79
C PRO A 331 0.74 22.98 15.86
N SER A 332 0.13 21.86 16.26
CA SER A 332 0.08 20.64 15.42
C SER A 332 -0.58 20.87 14.06
N ILE A 333 -1.54 21.80 13.98
CA ILE A 333 -2.19 22.24 12.74
C ILE A 333 -1.96 23.74 12.59
N ASN A 334 -1.21 24.12 11.57
CA ASN A 334 -0.89 25.51 11.25
C ASN A 334 -1.26 25.81 9.80
N VAL A 335 -2.22 26.71 9.58
CA VAL A 335 -2.63 27.16 8.25
C VAL A 335 -2.36 28.65 8.12
N ARG A 336 -1.37 28.96 7.27
CA ARG A 336 -0.86 30.30 7.02
C ARG A 336 -1.40 30.86 5.72
N SER A 337 -1.72 32.15 5.74
CA SER A 337 -2.18 32.87 4.57
C SER A 337 -1.00 33.53 3.85
N GLY A 338 -0.88 33.32 2.54
CA GLY A 338 0.14 33.95 1.69
C GLY A 338 -0.31 35.29 1.08
N SER A 339 0.41 35.73 0.04
CA SER A 339 0.37 37.08 -0.51
C SER A 339 -1.02 37.56 -0.94
N CYS A 340 -1.90 36.70 -1.47
CA CYS A 340 -3.23 37.13 -1.91
C CYS A 340 -4.12 37.66 -0.77
N TYR A 341 -4.00 37.06 0.41
CA TYR A 341 -4.76 37.45 1.61
C TYR A 341 -4.16 38.68 2.29
N SER A 342 -2.83 38.83 2.25
CA SER A 342 -2.13 39.96 2.87
C SER A 342 -2.18 41.24 2.03
N MET A 343 -2.08 41.15 0.70
CA MET A 343 -1.97 42.32 -0.20
C MET A 343 -3.30 43.01 -0.53
N ASN A 344 -4.45 42.32 -0.46
CA ASN A 344 -5.73 42.85 -0.96
C ASN A 344 -6.79 43.13 0.10
N ASN A 345 -6.43 43.05 1.39
CA ASN A 345 -7.40 43.11 2.48
C ASN A 345 -8.60 42.17 2.23
N TYR A 346 -8.36 40.96 1.71
CA TYR A 346 -9.42 40.00 1.44
C TYR A 346 -10.21 39.75 2.72
N GLN A 347 -11.53 39.95 2.64
CA GLN A 347 -12.46 39.83 3.77
C GLN A 347 -13.26 38.52 3.75
N GLY A 348 -13.13 37.72 2.68
CA GLY A 348 -13.78 36.42 2.60
C GLY A 348 -13.07 35.36 3.43
N ARG A 349 -13.68 34.18 3.46
CA ARG A 349 -13.15 32.98 4.10
C ARG A 349 -13.19 31.82 3.12
N GLU A 350 -12.14 31.01 3.14
CA GLU A 350 -12.04 29.75 2.42
C GLU A 350 -11.98 28.63 3.44
N ASN A 351 -12.78 27.59 3.27
CA ASN A 351 -12.74 26.43 4.13
C ASN A 351 -11.59 25.50 3.71
N ILE A 352 -10.47 25.59 4.42
CA ILE A 352 -9.21 24.94 4.10
C ILE A 352 -9.03 23.61 4.82
N LEU A 353 -9.85 23.30 5.82
CA LEU A 353 -9.66 22.13 6.66
C LEU A 353 -10.99 21.60 7.16
N LYS A 354 -11.28 20.33 6.85
CA LYS A 354 -12.45 19.63 7.38
C LYS A 354 -12.00 18.47 8.24
N ILE A 355 -12.45 18.43 9.49
CA ILE A 355 -12.17 17.35 10.44
C ILE A 355 -13.50 16.75 10.85
N GLN A 356 -13.74 15.52 10.43
CA GLN A 356 -15.03 14.85 10.58
C GLN A 356 -14.87 13.45 11.17
N ASN A 357 -15.75 13.06 12.09
CA ASN A 357 -15.75 11.72 12.72
C ASN A 357 -14.39 11.31 13.30
N SER A 358 -13.60 12.27 13.80
CA SER A 358 -12.20 12.03 14.13
C SER A 358 -11.93 12.20 15.62
N ILE A 359 -10.83 11.62 16.09
CA ILE A 359 -10.33 11.82 17.45
C ILE A 359 -9.04 12.61 17.37
N LEU A 360 -8.97 13.76 18.06
CA LEU A 360 -7.78 14.59 18.18
C LEU A 360 -7.44 14.69 19.66
N TRP A 361 -6.41 13.99 20.10
CA TRP A 361 -6.09 13.91 21.52
C TRP A 361 -4.61 14.12 21.81
N ASN A 362 -4.28 14.96 22.80
CA ASN A 362 -2.90 15.28 23.17
C ASN A 362 -2.05 15.76 21.97
N ASN A 363 -2.55 16.74 21.19
CA ASN A 363 -1.80 17.32 20.06
C ASN A 363 -1.37 18.78 20.31
N ASP A 364 -1.56 19.28 21.52
CA ASP A 364 -1.21 20.65 21.88
C ASP A 364 0.30 20.84 21.97
N ASP A 365 0.75 22.04 21.59
CA ASP A 365 2.09 22.50 21.91
C ASP A 365 2.22 22.87 23.40
N VAL A 366 3.42 23.31 23.83
CA VAL A 366 3.67 23.71 25.24
C VAL A 366 2.84 24.91 25.71
N SER A 367 2.28 25.69 24.77
CA SER A 367 1.41 26.82 25.07
C SER A 367 -0.06 26.41 25.21
N GLY A 368 -0.38 25.14 24.93
CA GLY A 368 -1.75 24.63 24.89
C GLY A 368 -2.45 24.92 23.56
N THR A 369 -1.72 25.24 22.49
CA THR A 369 -2.29 25.52 21.17
C THR A 369 -2.13 24.28 20.27
N TRP A 370 -3.25 23.74 19.78
CA TRP A 370 -3.22 22.65 18.79
C TRP A 370 -3.50 23.17 17.37
N MET A 371 -4.24 24.27 17.21
CA MET A 371 -4.59 24.82 15.90
C MET A 371 -4.31 26.32 15.79
N SER A 372 -3.75 26.75 14.65
CA SER A 372 -3.62 28.15 14.27
C SER A 372 -4.07 28.38 12.84
N LEU A 373 -5.00 29.32 12.65
CA LEU A 373 -5.54 29.70 11.34
C LEU A 373 -5.30 31.19 11.07
N SER A 374 -4.71 31.48 9.92
CA SER A 374 -4.46 32.84 9.45
C SER A 374 -5.67 33.48 8.75
N ARG A 375 -5.56 34.77 8.44
CA ARG A 375 -6.60 35.56 7.75
C ARG A 375 -7.21 34.80 6.58
N GLY A 376 -8.54 34.76 6.54
CA GLY A 376 -9.31 34.17 5.45
C GLY A 376 -9.30 32.65 5.42
N MET A 377 -8.67 31.98 6.39
CA MET A 377 -8.72 30.53 6.54
C MET A 377 -9.88 30.16 7.48
N GLU A 378 -10.71 29.22 7.05
CA GLU A 378 -11.79 28.63 7.82
C GLU A 378 -11.56 27.12 7.94
N ALA A 379 -11.97 26.54 9.06
CA ALA A 379 -11.95 25.10 9.28
C ALA A 379 -13.29 24.63 9.84
N ASP A 380 -13.67 23.40 9.53
CA ASP A 380 -14.83 22.70 10.10
C ASP A 380 -14.35 21.60 11.05
N LEU A 381 -14.91 21.57 12.26
CA LEU A 381 -14.76 20.50 13.22
C LEU A 381 -16.13 19.93 13.56
N GLU A 382 -16.41 18.73 13.09
CA GLU A 382 -17.74 18.12 13.19
C GLU A 382 -17.64 16.67 13.68
N PHE A 383 -18.57 16.25 14.54
CA PHE A 383 -18.70 14.86 15.00
C PHE A 383 -17.36 14.27 15.45
N SER A 384 -16.58 15.05 16.19
CA SER A 384 -15.22 14.69 16.57
C SER A 384 -15.02 14.81 18.08
N LEU A 385 -14.05 14.07 18.61
CA LEU A 385 -13.64 14.13 20.01
C LEU A 385 -12.30 14.83 20.11
N VAL A 386 -12.23 15.87 20.94
CA VAL A 386 -11.04 16.73 21.07
C VAL A 386 -10.60 16.91 22.52
N ASP A 387 -9.29 16.98 22.74
CA ASP A 387 -8.65 17.35 24.01
C ASP A 387 -8.66 18.87 24.23
N ALA A 388 -9.84 19.46 24.09
CA ALA A 388 -10.09 20.88 24.29
C ALA A 388 -11.34 21.04 25.14
N THR A 389 -11.45 22.10 25.92
CA THR A 389 -12.62 22.35 26.79
C THR A 389 -13.78 23.04 26.07
N SER A 390 -13.52 23.63 24.89
CA SER A 390 -14.53 24.26 24.04
C SER A 390 -13.99 24.43 22.61
N CYS A 391 -14.83 24.85 21.67
CA CYS A 391 -14.39 25.19 20.31
C CYS A 391 -13.29 26.27 20.25
N ALA A 392 -13.17 27.13 21.26
CA ALA A 392 -12.18 28.21 21.28
C ALA A 392 -10.89 27.83 22.02
N ASP A 393 -10.87 26.70 22.72
CA ASP A 393 -9.75 26.29 23.56
C ASP A 393 -8.63 25.67 22.72
N GLY A 394 -7.40 26.16 22.92
CA GLY A 394 -6.23 25.79 22.14
C GLY A 394 -6.25 26.16 20.66
N VAL A 395 -7.12 27.09 20.26
CA VAL A 395 -7.26 27.56 18.88
C VAL A 395 -6.84 29.03 18.76
N ASN A 396 -5.89 29.32 17.88
CA ASN A 396 -5.46 30.67 17.54
C ASN A 396 -6.07 31.12 16.20
N LEU A 397 -7.04 32.03 16.25
CA LEU A 397 -7.70 32.58 15.06
C LEU A 397 -7.21 34.00 14.78
N ILE A 398 -6.55 34.20 13.65
CA ILE A 398 -5.95 35.49 13.29
C ILE A 398 -6.86 36.22 12.29
N GLN A 399 -7.35 37.39 12.72
CA GLN A 399 -8.15 38.32 11.92
C GLN A 399 -9.49 37.73 11.45
N THR A 400 -9.69 37.52 10.14
CA THR A 400 -10.94 36.98 9.60
C THR A 400 -11.02 35.46 9.65
N ALA A 401 -10.02 34.78 10.24
CA ALA A 401 -10.03 33.32 10.40
C ALA A 401 -11.23 32.85 11.25
N ALA A 402 -11.69 31.63 10.99
CA ALA A 402 -12.81 31.04 11.74
C ALA A 402 -12.65 29.53 11.92
N LEU A 403 -13.20 29.02 13.02
CA LEU A 403 -13.44 27.60 13.23
C LEU A 403 -14.96 27.41 13.36
N ASN A 404 -15.55 26.71 12.41
CA ASN A 404 -16.93 26.27 12.47
C ASN A 404 -16.98 25.01 13.33
N CYS A 405 -17.53 25.15 14.52
CA CYS A 405 -17.61 24.08 15.51
C CYS A 405 -18.94 24.23 16.26
N ASP A 406 -19.77 23.20 16.17
CA ASP A 406 -21.03 23.12 16.91
C ASP A 406 -20.79 22.31 18.20
N PRO A 407 -20.90 22.93 19.39
CA PRO A 407 -20.66 22.23 20.65
C PRO A 407 -21.60 21.05 20.91
N THR A 408 -22.71 20.94 20.19
CA THR A 408 -23.66 19.83 20.32
C THR A 408 -23.21 18.56 19.62
N ASN A 409 -22.32 18.68 18.63
CA ASN A 409 -21.82 17.56 17.82
C ASN A 409 -20.33 17.29 18.05
N VAL A 410 -19.66 18.00 18.95
CA VAL A 410 -18.25 17.80 19.29
C VAL A 410 -18.13 17.40 20.76
N ILE A 411 -17.29 16.39 21.05
CA ILE A 411 -17.04 15.92 22.40
C ILE A 411 -15.76 16.55 22.92
N PHE A 412 -15.87 17.31 24.00
CA PHE A 412 -14.77 18.09 24.59
C PHE A 412 -14.23 17.43 25.86
N ASN A 413 -12.91 17.38 25.98
CA ASN A 413 -12.17 17.06 27.20
C ASN A 413 -12.68 15.79 27.92
N GLN A 414 -13.02 14.78 27.13
CA GLN A 414 -13.34 13.44 27.62
C GLN A 414 -12.32 12.47 27.03
N SER A 415 -11.57 11.80 27.91
CA SER A 415 -10.58 10.83 27.50
C SER A 415 -11.14 9.83 26.48
N PRO A 416 -10.47 9.59 25.34
CA PRO A 416 -10.92 8.62 24.34
C PRO A 416 -11.00 7.18 24.86
N GLN A 417 -10.39 6.90 26.03
CA GLN A 417 -10.30 5.56 26.62
C GLN A 417 -9.71 4.55 25.64
N PHE A 418 -8.52 4.87 25.11
CA PHE A 418 -7.73 3.95 24.31
C PHE A 418 -7.27 2.73 25.13
N VAL A 419 -7.03 1.60 24.48
CA VAL A 419 -6.51 0.38 25.12
C VAL A 419 -5.14 0.62 25.75
N SER A 420 -4.24 1.35 25.06
CA SER A 420 -2.93 1.73 25.56
C SER A 420 -2.45 3.02 24.92
N THR A 421 -1.97 3.97 25.73
CA THR A 421 -1.35 5.22 25.28
C THR A 421 0.17 5.20 25.49
N SER A 422 0.79 4.02 25.37
CA SER A 422 2.25 3.89 25.41
C SER A 422 2.87 4.58 24.21
N THR A 423 3.76 5.55 24.42
CA THR A 423 4.41 6.27 23.31
C THR A 423 5.32 5.40 22.46
N SER A 424 5.79 4.24 22.93
CA SER A 424 6.63 3.34 22.11
C SER A 424 5.82 2.33 21.29
N THR A 425 4.59 2.02 21.73
CA THR A 425 3.72 0.96 21.15
C THR A 425 2.27 1.28 21.50
N PRO A 426 1.70 2.35 20.91
CA PRO A 426 0.36 2.79 21.27
C PRO A 426 -0.69 1.85 20.69
N ASN A 427 -1.69 1.47 21.51
CA ASN A 427 -2.88 0.76 21.05
C ASN A 427 -4.08 1.70 21.14
N LEU A 428 -4.29 2.45 20.06
CA LEU A 428 -5.30 3.51 19.98
C LEU A 428 -6.70 3.02 19.61
N ARG A 429 -6.97 1.72 19.79
CA ARG A 429 -8.33 1.18 19.69
C ARG A 429 -9.16 1.64 20.88
N LEU A 430 -10.46 1.80 20.65
CA LEU A 430 -11.41 2.19 21.67
C LEU A 430 -11.69 1.05 22.64
N THR A 431 -11.95 1.38 23.91
CA THR A 431 -12.52 0.45 24.88
C THR A 431 -14.05 0.58 24.94
N ALA A 432 -14.71 -0.32 25.68
CA ALA A 432 -16.17 -0.38 25.79
C ALA A 432 -16.83 0.90 26.33
N PHE A 433 -16.06 1.67 27.12
CA PHE A 433 -16.50 2.88 27.80
C PHE A 433 -16.01 4.15 27.10
N SER A 434 -15.48 4.03 25.89
CA SER A 434 -15.03 5.19 25.14
C SER A 434 -16.19 6.14 24.85
N PRO A 435 -16.04 7.44 25.12
CA PRO A 435 -17.01 8.44 24.70
C PRO A 435 -17.08 8.60 23.17
N ALA A 436 -16.09 8.13 22.40
CA ALA A 436 -16.11 8.18 20.94
C ALA A 436 -17.05 7.13 20.30
N ARG A 437 -17.49 6.14 21.07
CA ARG A 437 -18.30 5.02 20.57
C ARG A 437 -19.74 5.44 20.24
N ASN A 438 -20.20 5.12 19.03
CA ASN A 438 -21.50 5.46 18.46
C ASN A 438 -21.85 6.95 18.49
N GLN A 439 -20.85 7.84 18.47
CA GLN A 439 -21.07 9.28 18.52
C GLN A 439 -20.78 9.99 17.19
N GLY A 440 -20.29 9.28 16.17
CA GLY A 440 -20.02 9.87 14.86
C GLY A 440 -21.28 10.05 14.00
N GLN A 441 -21.07 10.55 12.78
CA GLN A 441 -22.11 10.76 11.77
C GLN A 441 -21.91 9.83 10.57
N ASN A 442 -22.88 8.95 10.32
CA ASN A 442 -22.80 7.93 9.26
C ASN A 442 -22.67 8.55 7.86
N THR A 443 -23.23 9.74 7.61
CA THR A 443 -23.16 10.40 6.30
C THR A 443 -21.77 10.91 5.95
N PHE A 444 -20.86 11.07 6.92
CA PHE A 444 -19.47 11.45 6.68
C PHE A 444 -18.57 10.26 6.36
N LYS A 445 -19.05 9.02 6.53
CA LYS A 445 -18.32 7.82 6.07
C LYS A 445 -18.30 7.80 4.54
N PRO A 446 -17.12 7.82 3.89
CA PRO A 446 -17.07 7.68 2.44
C PRO A 446 -17.66 6.33 2.00
N MET A 447 -18.39 6.35 0.87
CA MET A 447 -19.19 5.20 0.43
C MET A 447 -18.36 3.94 0.15
N ASP A 448 -17.09 4.11 -0.22
CA ASP A 448 -16.16 3.03 -0.54
C ASP A 448 -15.34 2.53 0.66
N ILE A 449 -15.65 3.01 1.87
CA ILE A 449 -14.97 2.64 3.12
C ILE A 449 -15.92 1.80 3.97
N ASP A 450 -15.80 0.49 3.82
CA ASP A 450 -16.64 -0.50 4.50
C ASP A 450 -15.99 -1.12 5.73
N THR A 451 -14.70 -0.86 5.95
CA THR A 451 -13.98 -1.34 7.14
C THR A 451 -13.34 -0.23 7.95
N ASP A 452 -13.05 -0.51 9.21
CA ASP A 452 -12.16 0.30 10.05
C ASP A 452 -10.68 -0.04 9.78
N LEU A 453 -9.76 0.54 10.56
CA LEU A 453 -8.32 0.39 10.33
C LEU A 453 -7.81 -1.02 10.69
N HIS A 454 -8.53 -1.73 11.57
CA HIS A 454 -8.20 -3.11 11.93
C HIS A 454 -8.86 -4.14 10.98
N GLY A 455 -9.72 -3.68 10.06
CA GLY A 455 -10.42 -4.51 9.08
C GLY A 455 -11.78 -5.03 9.55
N PHE A 456 -12.33 -4.51 10.65
CA PHE A 456 -13.72 -4.76 11.03
C PHE A 456 -14.69 -3.94 10.20
N ALA A 457 -15.97 -4.30 10.15
CA ALA A 457 -16.98 -3.47 9.49
C ALA A 457 -16.95 -2.04 10.05
N ARG A 458 -16.98 -1.02 9.18
CA ARG A 458 -16.84 0.40 9.58
C ARG A 458 -18.02 0.95 10.39
N ILE A 459 -19.13 0.22 10.45
CA ILE A 459 -20.26 0.51 11.34
C ILE A 459 -20.68 -0.85 11.89
N ILE A 460 -20.38 -1.11 13.16
CA ILE A 460 -20.69 -2.41 13.79
C ILE A 460 -22.10 -2.43 14.38
N GLU A 461 -22.49 -1.34 15.04
CA GLU A 461 -23.81 -1.21 15.66
C GLU A 461 -24.74 -0.43 14.74
N ASN A 462 -25.14 0.80 15.12
CA ASN A 462 -26.01 1.64 14.30
C ASN A 462 -25.34 2.96 13.87
N THR A 463 -24.37 3.42 14.64
CA THR A 463 -23.69 4.69 14.43
C THR A 463 -22.20 4.44 14.39
N ILE A 464 -21.52 5.06 13.43
CA ILE A 464 -20.07 5.03 13.33
C ILE A 464 -19.41 5.58 14.60
N ASP A 465 -18.32 4.94 15.03
CA ASP A 465 -17.46 5.44 16.08
C ASP A 465 -16.58 6.58 15.53
N MET A 466 -16.26 7.56 16.38
CA MET A 466 -15.26 8.56 16.02
C MET A 466 -13.87 7.92 16.03
N GLY A 467 -13.02 8.28 15.08
CA GLY A 467 -11.64 7.78 14.98
C GLY A 467 -11.44 6.66 13.96
N ALA A 468 -10.20 6.16 13.87
CA ALA A 468 -9.78 5.17 12.86
C ALA A 468 -10.29 3.74 13.12
N TYR A 469 -10.78 3.47 14.32
CA TYR A 469 -11.19 2.14 14.78
C TYR A 469 -12.65 2.15 15.23
N GLU A 470 -13.33 1.04 14.97
CA GLU A 470 -14.61 0.73 15.59
C GLU A 470 -14.36 -0.11 16.85
N TYR A 471 -15.13 0.16 17.91
CA TYR A 471 -15.14 -0.69 19.08
C TYR A 471 -15.81 -2.02 18.74
N CYS A 472 -15.04 -3.11 18.80
CA CYS A 472 -15.59 -4.46 18.71
C CYS A 472 -15.76 -5.05 20.14
N PRO A 473 -17.00 -5.39 20.56
CA PRO A 473 -17.23 -6.08 21.82
C PRO A 473 -16.55 -7.44 21.87
N GLY A 474 -15.80 -7.71 22.93
CA GLY A 474 -15.18 -9.02 23.15
C GLY A 474 -16.25 -10.13 23.24
N GLY A 475 -16.19 -11.12 22.34
CA GLY A 475 -17.06 -12.30 22.35
C GLY A 475 -18.00 -12.46 21.15
N THR A 476 -18.11 -11.45 20.28
CA THR A 476 -18.94 -11.51 19.06
C THR A 476 -18.05 -11.33 17.84
N PRO A 477 -18.22 -12.10 16.75
CA PRO A 477 -17.46 -11.87 15.54
C PRO A 477 -17.95 -10.60 14.84
N CYS A 478 -17.32 -9.45 15.10
CA CYS A 478 -17.48 -8.21 14.30
C CYS A 478 -16.88 -8.33 12.89
N TYR A 479 -16.61 -9.57 12.43
CA TYR A 479 -15.82 -9.87 11.24
C TYR A 479 -16.73 -10.03 10.02
N PRO A 480 -16.46 -9.28 8.95
CA PRO A 480 -16.56 -9.82 7.61
C PRO A 480 -15.18 -9.86 6.94
N LYS A 481 -14.83 -11.06 6.44
CA LYS A 481 -13.77 -11.45 5.46
C LYS A 481 -12.29 -11.53 5.89
N THR A 482 -11.86 -12.77 6.15
CA THR A 482 -10.70 -13.55 5.64
C THR A 482 -9.32 -12.94 5.34
N THR A 483 -9.03 -11.67 5.59
CA THR A 483 -7.67 -11.13 5.45
C THR A 483 -7.30 -10.38 6.72
N ILE A 484 -6.84 -11.13 7.73
CA ILE A 484 -6.06 -10.56 8.84
C ILE A 484 -4.82 -9.96 8.19
N ASP A 485 -4.59 -8.68 8.44
CA ASP A 485 -3.42 -7.96 7.96
C ASP A 485 -2.18 -8.42 8.76
N PRO A 486 -1.19 -9.10 8.13
CA PRO A 486 0.00 -9.54 8.82
C PRO A 486 1.01 -8.41 9.09
N SER A 487 0.78 -7.19 8.59
CA SER A 487 1.62 -6.01 8.90
C SER A 487 1.10 -5.17 10.07
N ASP A 488 -0.02 -5.53 10.70
CA ASP A 488 -0.45 -4.88 11.95
C ASP A 488 0.59 -5.22 13.06
N PRO A 489 1.35 -4.24 13.59
CA PRO A 489 2.26 -4.48 14.70
C PRO A 489 1.53 -4.81 16.01
N ASP A 490 0.19 -4.71 16.03
CA ASP A 490 -0.63 -4.81 17.24
C ASP A 490 -1.81 -5.81 17.12
N PRO A 491 -1.57 -7.09 16.75
CA PRO A 491 -2.64 -8.08 16.59
C PRO A 491 -3.05 -8.69 17.94
N ILE A 492 -3.40 -7.91 18.96
CA ILE A 492 -3.81 -8.48 20.26
C ILE A 492 -4.97 -7.69 20.91
N GLY A 493 -6.20 -8.03 20.53
CA GLY A 493 -7.30 -8.25 21.50
C GLY A 493 -7.60 -9.75 21.53
N PRO A 494 -8.25 -10.32 22.57
CA PRO A 494 -8.32 -11.77 22.76
C PRO A 494 -8.83 -12.38 21.48
N THR A 495 -7.96 -13.11 20.76
CA THR A 495 -8.39 -13.90 19.64
C THR A 495 -9.45 -14.82 20.25
N PRO A 496 -10.74 -14.74 19.89
CA PRO A 496 -11.46 -15.98 19.86
C PRO A 496 -10.57 -16.81 18.95
N THR A 497 -10.08 -17.94 19.43
CA THR A 497 -9.69 -18.98 18.50
C THR A 497 -10.97 -19.25 17.71
N LEU A 498 -11.19 -18.49 16.64
CA LEU A 498 -11.60 -19.03 15.37
C LEU A 498 -10.52 -20.06 15.12
N SER A 499 -10.74 -21.24 15.72
CA SER A 499 -10.45 -22.45 15.03
C SER A 499 -10.90 -22.14 13.63
N LEU A 500 -9.93 -21.99 12.73
CA LEU A 500 -10.12 -22.43 11.36
C LEU A 500 -11.04 -23.63 11.50
N ARG A 501 -12.05 -23.77 10.63
CA ARG A 501 -12.45 -25.15 10.35
C ARG A 501 -11.16 -25.83 9.93
N GLN A 502 -10.50 -26.44 10.91
CA GLN A 502 -9.49 -27.43 10.75
C GLN A 502 -10.33 -28.46 10.02
N THR A 503 -10.23 -28.46 8.70
CA THR A 503 -9.97 -29.74 8.06
C THR A 503 -8.95 -30.41 8.96
N LYS A 504 -9.42 -31.39 9.75
CA LYS A 504 -8.67 -32.14 10.77
C LYS A 504 -7.45 -32.79 10.13
N GLN A 505 -6.44 -31.98 9.89
CA GLN A 505 -5.24 -32.32 9.20
C GLN A 505 -4.18 -31.33 9.66
N GLN A 506 -3.94 -31.33 10.98
CA GLN A 506 -2.77 -30.66 11.55
C GLN A 506 -1.54 -31.08 10.73
N VAL A 507 -0.80 -30.12 10.19
CA VAL A 507 0.52 -30.39 9.60
C VAL A 507 1.43 -30.82 10.74
N MET A 508 2.21 -31.88 10.53
CA MET A 508 3.02 -32.50 11.59
C MET A 508 4.05 -31.54 12.20
N ASP A 509 4.27 -31.64 13.52
CA ASP A 509 5.34 -30.92 14.23
C ASP A 509 6.71 -31.16 13.55
N LYS A 510 7.48 -30.08 13.32
CA LYS A 510 8.78 -30.09 12.65
C LYS A 510 9.83 -30.97 13.35
N HIS A 511 9.64 -31.31 14.62
CA HIS A 511 10.54 -32.16 15.38
C HIS A 511 10.25 -33.66 15.22
N ILE A 512 9.15 -34.04 14.57
CA ILE A 512 8.78 -35.44 14.34
C ILE A 512 9.27 -35.89 12.96
N GLN A 513 10.13 -36.90 12.94
CA GLN A 513 10.66 -37.48 11.70
C GLN A 513 9.86 -38.74 11.33
N ILE A 514 9.20 -38.74 10.17
CA ILE A 514 8.61 -39.93 9.55
C ILE A 514 9.31 -40.23 8.23
N THR A 515 9.68 -41.50 8.03
CA THR A 515 10.33 -41.99 6.82
C THR A 515 9.63 -43.24 6.29
N THR A 516 9.82 -43.55 5.00
CA THR A 516 9.28 -44.77 4.37
C THR A 516 10.39 -45.72 3.95
N TYR A 517 10.22 -47.02 4.16
CA TYR A 517 11.14 -48.06 3.69
C TYR A 517 10.39 -49.37 3.34
N PRO A 518 10.79 -50.11 2.29
CA PRO A 518 11.75 -49.70 1.25
C PRO A 518 11.14 -48.62 0.35
N ASN A 519 11.99 -47.73 -0.16
CA ASN A 519 11.63 -46.74 -1.18
C ASN A 519 12.86 -46.56 -2.08
N PRO A 520 12.89 -47.11 -3.31
CA PRO A 520 11.75 -47.66 -4.06
C PRO A 520 11.14 -48.94 -3.48
N VAL A 521 9.83 -49.16 -3.70
CA VAL A 521 9.06 -50.28 -3.16
C VAL A 521 8.59 -51.23 -4.26
N LYS A 522 8.59 -52.55 -3.99
CA LYS A 522 8.02 -53.57 -4.87
C LYS A 522 6.69 -54.13 -4.38
N GLY A 523 6.59 -54.40 -3.08
CA GLY A 523 5.43 -55.07 -2.47
C GLY A 523 4.78 -54.27 -1.36
N THR A 524 5.46 -54.06 -0.25
CA THR A 524 4.88 -53.41 0.94
C THR A 524 5.74 -52.22 1.37
N ILE A 525 5.12 -51.07 1.60
CA ILE A 525 5.78 -49.87 2.15
C ILE A 525 5.59 -49.89 3.67
N THR A 526 6.67 -49.69 4.43
CA THR A 526 6.61 -49.49 5.88
C THR A 526 6.92 -48.04 6.23
N VAL A 527 6.16 -47.47 7.14
CA VAL A 527 6.34 -46.13 7.71
C VAL A 527 7.07 -46.26 9.04
N LYS A 528 8.26 -45.67 9.14
CA LYS A 528 9.03 -45.55 10.38
C LYS A 528 8.80 -44.18 11.00
N THR A 529 8.42 -44.16 12.28
CA THR A 529 8.26 -42.95 13.10
C THR A 529 9.35 -42.90 14.16
N GLY A 530 9.87 -41.73 14.50
CA GLY A 530 10.67 -41.54 15.72
C GLY A 530 9.78 -41.62 16.97
N HIS A 531 10.18 -42.37 18.01
CA HIS A 531 9.37 -42.68 19.21
C HIS A 531 8.07 -43.48 18.93
N GLN A 532 7.34 -43.89 19.99
CA GLN A 532 6.10 -44.70 19.95
C GLN A 532 4.90 -43.90 19.39
N ILE A 533 5.04 -43.33 18.20
CA ILE A 533 4.01 -42.54 17.52
C ILE A 533 3.08 -43.49 16.78
N LYS A 534 1.79 -43.36 17.09
CA LYS A 534 0.73 -44.12 16.44
C LYS A 534 0.43 -43.55 15.06
N VAL A 535 0.43 -44.42 14.05
CA VAL A 535 -0.07 -44.11 12.71
C VAL A 535 -1.57 -44.36 12.68
N ASN A 536 -2.34 -43.30 12.51
CA ASN A 536 -3.80 -43.34 12.47
C ASN A 536 -4.32 -43.74 11.10
N THR A 537 -3.74 -43.18 10.02
CA THR A 537 -4.11 -43.54 8.65
C THR A 537 -2.92 -43.44 7.70
N LEU A 538 -2.88 -44.36 6.73
CA LEU A 538 -2.06 -44.27 5.53
C LEU A 538 -2.93 -44.15 4.28
N GLN A 539 -2.60 -43.22 3.38
CA GLN A 539 -3.23 -43.08 2.07
C GLN A 539 -2.17 -42.87 0.99
N LEU A 540 -2.12 -43.78 0.01
CA LEU A 540 -1.33 -43.66 -1.20
C LEU A 540 -2.15 -42.95 -2.28
N MET A 541 -1.59 -41.90 -2.85
CA MET A 541 -2.23 -41.03 -3.82
C MET A 541 -1.33 -40.88 -5.05
N THR A 542 -1.94 -40.64 -6.19
CA THR A 542 -1.23 -40.12 -7.36
C THR A 542 -0.75 -38.70 -7.13
N ILE A 543 0.13 -38.19 -8.00
CA ILE A 543 0.69 -36.84 -7.89
C ILE A 543 -0.36 -35.72 -8.07
N ASP A 544 -1.48 -36.00 -8.74
CA ASP A 544 -2.66 -35.14 -8.88
C ASP A 544 -3.65 -35.26 -7.70
N GLY A 545 -3.28 -36.03 -6.66
CA GLY A 545 -4.02 -36.09 -5.39
C GLY A 545 -5.15 -37.11 -5.34
N LYS A 546 -5.33 -37.96 -6.36
CA LYS A 546 -6.34 -39.04 -6.36
C LYS A 546 -5.87 -40.19 -5.48
N VAL A 547 -6.68 -40.60 -4.51
CA VAL A 547 -6.39 -41.73 -3.63
C VAL A 547 -6.47 -43.05 -4.41
N ILE A 548 -5.41 -43.84 -4.39
CA ILE A 548 -5.29 -45.14 -5.09
C ILE A 548 -5.43 -46.32 -4.11
N LYS A 549 -4.89 -46.18 -2.90
CA LYS A 549 -5.00 -47.15 -1.81
C LYS A 549 -4.98 -46.39 -0.47
N GLY A 550 -5.74 -46.78 0.55
CA GLY A 550 -5.64 -46.09 1.83
C GLY A 550 -6.67 -46.44 2.91
N ASN A 551 -6.67 -45.61 3.97
CA ASN A 551 -7.42 -45.70 5.23
C ASN A 551 -7.02 -46.87 6.14
N VAL A 552 -5.78 -47.35 6.02
CA VAL A 552 -5.27 -48.44 6.85
C VAL A 552 -4.72 -47.87 8.16
N ARG A 553 -5.15 -48.44 9.30
CA ARG A 553 -4.62 -48.14 10.64
C ARG A 553 -3.41 -49.03 10.95
N SER A 554 -2.37 -48.93 10.13
CA SER A 554 -1.15 -49.75 10.22
C SER A 554 0.06 -48.92 9.83
N HIS A 555 1.24 -49.28 10.33
CA HIS A 555 2.53 -48.75 9.86
C HIS A 555 2.93 -49.33 8.49
N GLN A 556 2.17 -50.27 7.93
CA GLN A 556 2.47 -50.91 6.64
C GLN A 556 1.31 -50.75 5.64
N LEU A 557 1.67 -50.59 4.36
CA LEU A 557 0.74 -50.52 3.25
C LEU A 557 1.19 -51.44 2.11
N ASP A 558 0.37 -52.42 1.76
CA ASP A 558 0.59 -53.28 0.60
C ASP A 558 0.25 -52.55 -0.71
N VAL A 559 1.22 -52.53 -1.62
CA VAL A 559 1.20 -51.88 -2.93
C VAL A 559 1.57 -52.84 -4.07
N GLN A 560 1.54 -54.18 -3.87
CA GLN A 560 1.88 -55.15 -4.92
C GLN A 560 1.13 -54.93 -6.23
N ASN A 561 -0.16 -54.59 -6.14
CA ASN A 561 -1.06 -54.38 -7.28
C ASN A 561 -1.11 -52.92 -7.79
N VAL A 562 -0.21 -52.06 -7.31
CA VAL A 562 -0.13 -50.66 -7.77
C VAL A 562 0.82 -50.58 -8.97
N PRO A 563 0.43 -49.92 -10.09
CA PRO A 563 1.31 -49.76 -11.25
C PRO A 563 2.63 -49.06 -10.91
N LYS A 564 3.69 -49.37 -11.66
CA LYS A 564 4.98 -48.69 -11.53
C LYS A 564 4.82 -47.18 -11.74
N GLY A 565 5.45 -46.37 -10.89
CA GLY A 565 5.32 -44.91 -10.98
C GLY A 565 5.63 -44.17 -9.70
N LEU A 566 5.46 -42.84 -9.75
CA LEU A 566 5.65 -41.92 -8.63
C LEU A 566 4.32 -41.65 -7.92
N TYR A 567 4.33 -41.76 -6.59
CA TYR A 567 3.15 -41.58 -5.75
C TYR A 567 3.46 -40.71 -4.51
N LEU A 568 2.41 -40.20 -3.90
CA LEU A 568 2.42 -39.47 -2.63
C LEU A 568 1.79 -40.35 -1.54
N LEU A 569 2.52 -40.61 -0.47
CA LEU A 569 2.01 -41.31 0.71
C LEU A 569 1.70 -40.29 1.80
N LYS A 570 0.42 -40.11 2.09
CA LYS A 570 -0.08 -39.32 3.20
C LYS A 570 -0.14 -40.18 4.46
N VAL A 571 0.58 -39.74 5.48
CA VAL A 571 0.68 -40.38 6.80
C VAL A 571 0.01 -39.48 7.82
N GLN A 572 -1.04 -39.95 8.47
CA GLN A 572 -1.69 -39.26 9.57
C GLN A 572 -1.34 -39.92 10.90
N THR A 573 -0.93 -39.14 11.87
CA THR A 573 -0.58 -39.56 13.23
C THR A 573 -1.40 -38.80 14.26
N ASP A 574 -1.19 -39.09 15.55
CA ASP A 574 -1.74 -38.30 16.66
C ASP A 574 -1.16 -36.87 16.73
N TYR A 575 -0.04 -36.62 16.05
CA TYR A 575 0.68 -35.33 16.05
C TYR A 575 0.62 -34.60 14.69
N GLY A 576 -0.27 -35.03 13.81
CA GLY A 576 -0.49 -34.38 12.51
C GLY A 576 -0.18 -35.26 11.30
N THR A 577 -0.12 -34.64 10.12
CA THR A 577 -0.06 -35.27 8.80
C THR A 577 1.22 -34.87 8.07
N GLN A 578 1.93 -35.86 7.49
CA GLN A 578 2.95 -35.64 6.44
C GLN A 578 2.49 -36.24 5.12
N VAL A 579 3.04 -35.70 4.04
CA VAL A 579 3.03 -36.35 2.74
C VAL A 579 4.49 -36.68 2.36
N LEU A 580 4.75 -37.95 2.07
CA LEU A 580 6.05 -38.50 1.71
C LEU A 580 6.03 -38.96 0.26
N ARG A 581 7.14 -38.81 -0.45
CA ARG A 581 7.28 -39.27 -1.84
C ARG A 581 7.63 -40.75 -1.88
N VAL A 582 6.90 -41.55 -2.68
CA VAL A 582 7.15 -43.00 -2.84
C VAL A 582 7.28 -43.38 -4.31
N VAL A 583 8.29 -44.20 -4.62
CA VAL A 583 8.53 -44.76 -5.97
C VAL A 583 8.16 -46.24 -5.99
N LYS A 584 7.21 -46.64 -6.85
CA LYS A 584 6.82 -48.04 -7.07
C LYS A 584 7.58 -48.63 -8.26
N GLU A 585 8.31 -49.72 -8.01
CA GLU A 585 9.07 -50.50 -9.02
C GLU A 585 8.33 -51.69 -9.60
#